data_AF-A0A8J9X1Q8-F1
#
_entry.id   AF-A0A8J9X1Q8-F1
#
_cell.length_a   1.000
_cell.length_b   1.000
_cell.length_c   1.000
_cell.angle_alpha   90.00
_cell.angle_beta   90.00
_cell.angle_gamma   90.00
#
_symmetry.space_group_name_H-M   'P 1'
#
loop_
_entity.id
_entity.type
_entity.pdbx_description
1 polymer ?
#
loop_
_entity_poly.entity_id
_entity_poly.type
_entity_poly.pdbx_seq_one_letter_code
_entity_poly.pdbx_strand_id
1 'polypeptide(L)'
;DKLAVNFGTEITKIVPGYVSTEVDARLSFDTEATIEKARSIIQLYKEVGVDKSRILIKVAATWEGIKAAEVLEKEGITCNLTLIFSIAQAIACAEAGCTLISPFVGRIMDWYKKDQGVDGFEPKEDPGVISVTKIYNYYKKYGFNTIVMGASFRNAGQITELAGCDRLTISPPLLNELIASADKLEKKLDASNAATLDIAKVDMDEKTFRWMMNEDPMATEKLADGIRNFAADVVKLEEIVKKKM
;
A
#
# COMPACT_ATOMS: atom_id res chain seq x y z
N ASP A 1 16.54 5.58 10.69
CA ASP A 1 15.38 5.50 11.62
C ASP A 1 14.98 6.85 12.23
N LYS A 2 15.79 7.46 13.12
CA LYS A 2 15.40 8.72 13.80
C LYS A 2 14.99 9.84 12.84
N LEU A 3 15.66 9.97 11.69
CA LEU A 3 15.29 10.95 10.66
C LEU A 3 13.86 10.73 10.13
N ALA A 4 13.49 9.49 9.80
CA ALA A 4 12.14 9.16 9.32
C ALA A 4 11.08 9.44 10.41
N VAL A 5 11.39 9.10 11.67
CA VAL A 5 10.54 9.40 12.82
C VAL A 5 10.35 10.91 12.97
N ASN A 6 11.42 11.71 12.89
CA ASN A 6 11.34 13.16 12.99
C ASN A 6 10.42 13.77 11.90
N PHE A 7 10.54 13.33 10.65
CA PHE A 7 9.61 13.75 9.60
C PHE A 7 8.17 13.36 9.91
N GLY A 8 7.93 12.11 10.33
CA GLY A 8 6.59 11.68 10.67
C GLY A 8 6.01 12.46 11.86
N THR A 9 6.82 12.79 12.86
CA THR A 9 6.42 13.64 14.01
C THR A 9 5.96 15.01 13.54
N GLU A 10 6.69 15.68 12.64
CA GLU A 10 6.23 16.96 12.09
C GLU A 10 4.92 16.81 11.31
N ILE A 11 4.75 15.74 10.52
CA ILE A 11 3.51 15.49 9.78
C ILE A 11 2.34 15.26 10.75
N THR A 12 2.52 14.53 11.86
CA THR A 12 1.44 14.29 12.83
C THR A 12 0.87 15.56 13.46
N LYS A 13 1.63 16.67 13.47
CA LYS A 13 1.16 17.97 13.98
C LYS A 13 0.20 18.68 13.03
N ILE A 14 0.24 18.35 11.74
CA ILE A 14 -0.53 19.05 10.70
C ILE A 14 -1.65 18.20 10.09
N VAL A 15 -1.66 16.89 10.33
CA VAL A 15 -2.76 16.00 9.89
C VAL A 15 -3.52 15.46 11.10
N PRO A 16 -4.84 15.25 11.03
CA PRO A 16 -5.62 14.71 12.14
C PRO A 16 -5.55 13.17 12.24
N GLY A 17 -5.15 12.49 11.16
CA GLY A 17 -5.15 11.04 11.05
C GLY A 17 -3.77 10.39 11.19
N TYR A 18 -3.59 9.29 10.47
CA TYR A 18 -2.37 8.49 10.51
C TYR A 18 -1.22 9.08 9.71
N VAL A 19 0.00 8.75 10.12
CA VAL A 19 1.22 8.89 9.33
C VAL A 19 1.82 7.50 9.14
N SER A 20 2.13 7.14 7.89
CA SER A 20 2.79 5.88 7.58
C SER A 20 4.32 6.03 7.56
N THR A 21 5.03 5.17 8.29
CA THR A 21 6.50 5.15 8.30
C THR A 21 6.97 3.75 7.94
N GLU A 22 7.79 3.65 6.89
CA GLU A 22 8.17 2.38 6.29
C GLU A 22 9.40 1.78 6.98
N VAL A 23 9.36 0.46 7.21
CA VAL A 23 10.54 -0.30 7.61
C VAL A 23 11.55 -0.33 6.46
N ASP A 24 12.80 -0.64 6.78
CA ASP A 24 13.83 -0.81 5.76
C ASP A 24 13.47 -1.94 4.79
N ALA A 25 13.35 -1.62 3.50
CA ALA A 25 12.97 -2.57 2.47
C ALA A 25 13.96 -3.73 2.31
N ARG A 26 15.20 -3.61 2.78
CA ARG A 26 16.16 -4.73 2.84
C ARG A 26 15.67 -5.89 3.72
N LEU A 27 14.73 -5.63 4.63
CA LEU A 27 14.14 -6.61 5.54
C LEU A 27 12.90 -7.32 4.96
N SER A 28 12.50 -7.00 3.71
CA SER A 28 11.22 -7.47 3.14
C SER A 28 11.05 -8.99 3.07
N PHE A 29 12.12 -9.77 3.23
CA PHE A 29 12.09 -11.23 3.22
C PHE A 29 12.53 -11.84 4.56
N ASP A 30 12.53 -11.04 5.63
CA ASP A 30 12.87 -11.45 6.99
C ASP A 30 11.76 -10.99 7.95
N THR A 31 10.91 -11.94 8.35
CA THR A 31 9.76 -11.67 9.22
C THR A 31 10.19 -11.13 10.58
N GLU A 32 11.16 -11.77 11.23
CA GLU A 32 11.59 -11.39 12.59
C GLU A 32 12.29 -10.02 12.58
N ALA A 33 13.20 -9.79 11.63
CA ALA A 33 13.87 -8.50 11.53
C ALA A 33 12.88 -7.36 11.20
N THR A 34 11.84 -7.64 10.41
CA THR A 34 10.76 -6.68 10.13
C THR A 34 9.98 -6.34 11.40
N ILE A 35 9.62 -7.34 12.22
CA ILE A 35 8.92 -7.15 13.49
C ILE A 35 9.78 -6.31 14.46
N GLU A 36 11.06 -6.66 14.62
CA GLU A 36 12.00 -5.93 15.47
C GLU A 36 12.15 -4.47 15.03
N LYS A 37 12.31 -4.24 13.72
CA LYS A 37 12.41 -2.89 13.16
C LYS A 37 11.14 -2.08 13.40
N ALA A 38 9.97 -2.67 13.20
CA ALA A 38 8.68 -2.04 13.46
C ALA A 38 8.54 -1.59 14.93
N ARG A 39 8.83 -2.50 15.87
CA ARG A 39 8.82 -2.19 17.31
C ARG A 39 9.81 -1.07 17.66
N SER A 40 11.01 -1.10 17.08
CA SER A 40 12.02 -0.05 17.26
C SER A 40 11.51 1.33 16.78
N ILE A 41 10.86 1.39 15.61
CA ILE A 41 10.28 2.64 15.09
C ILE A 41 9.17 3.17 16.02
N ILE A 42 8.28 2.30 16.50
CA ILE A 42 7.24 2.69 17.46
C ILE A 42 7.84 3.20 18.77
N GLN A 43 8.89 2.58 19.27
CA GLN A 43 9.60 3.04 20.46
C GLN A 43 10.21 4.44 20.25
N LEU A 44 10.79 4.71 19.07
CA LEU A 44 11.32 6.04 18.73
C LEU A 44 10.22 7.11 18.64
N TYR A 45 9.01 6.78 18.18
CA TYR A 45 7.85 7.68 18.22
C TYR A 45 7.41 7.98 19.65
N LYS A 46 7.35 6.95 20.50
CA LYS A 46 7.00 7.08 21.92
C LYS A 46 7.95 8.04 22.65
N GLU A 47 9.26 7.95 22.38
CA GLU A 47 10.28 8.84 22.97
C GLU A 47 10.07 10.32 22.64
N VAL A 48 9.45 10.63 21.50
CA VAL A 48 9.15 12.00 21.08
C VAL A 48 7.69 12.39 21.34
N GLY A 49 6.98 11.59 22.15
CA GLY A 49 5.62 11.89 22.60
C GLY A 49 4.53 11.65 21.55
N VAL A 50 4.80 10.90 20.49
CA VAL A 50 3.80 10.53 19.49
C VAL A 50 3.20 9.17 19.84
N ASP A 51 1.88 9.15 20.04
CA ASP A 51 1.16 7.91 20.35
C ASP A 51 1.13 6.96 19.13
N LYS A 52 1.31 5.66 19.38
CA LYS A 52 1.35 4.64 18.31
C LYS A 52 0.05 4.57 17.50
N SER A 53 -1.09 4.98 18.05
CA SER A 53 -2.38 5.07 17.32
C SER A 53 -2.36 6.10 16.19
N ARG A 54 -1.37 6.99 16.14
CA ARG A 54 -1.16 7.94 15.04
C ARG A 54 -0.29 7.38 13.92
N ILE A 55 0.29 6.19 14.09
CA ILE A 55 1.33 5.65 13.21
C ILE A 55 0.86 4.35 12.56
N LEU A 56 1.09 4.24 11.25
CA LEU A 56 1.01 2.98 10.53
C LEU A 56 2.43 2.53 10.17
N ILE A 57 2.85 1.36 10.64
CA ILE A 57 4.11 0.77 10.19
C ILE A 57 3.91 0.23 8.77
N LYS A 58 4.66 0.78 7.83
CA LYS A 58 4.54 0.42 6.42
C LYS A 58 5.51 -0.71 6.07
N VAL A 59 5.01 -1.77 5.45
CA VAL A 59 5.75 -3.01 5.16
C VAL A 59 5.43 -3.47 3.74
N ALA A 60 6.44 -3.93 3.00
CA ALA A 60 6.22 -4.52 1.68
C ALA A 60 5.39 -5.81 1.80
N ALA A 61 4.39 -5.98 0.95
CA ALA A 61 3.47 -7.13 0.99
C ALA A 61 4.05 -8.40 0.35
N THR A 62 5.24 -8.80 0.79
CA THR A 62 5.76 -10.16 0.64
C THR A 62 5.02 -11.10 1.59
N TRP A 63 5.19 -12.41 1.46
CA TRP A 63 4.62 -13.35 2.44
C TRP A 63 5.17 -13.07 3.84
N GLU A 64 6.49 -12.88 3.92
CA GLU A 64 7.22 -12.64 5.16
C GLU A 64 6.79 -11.32 5.83
N GLY A 65 6.57 -10.26 5.03
CA GLY A 65 6.08 -8.97 5.50
C GLY A 65 4.62 -9.01 5.97
N ILE A 66 3.77 -9.81 5.30
CA ILE A 66 2.39 -10.04 5.75
C ILE A 66 2.35 -10.81 7.07
N LYS A 67 3.22 -11.81 7.23
CA LYS A 67 3.37 -12.53 8.51
C LYS A 67 3.90 -11.65 9.63
N ALA A 68 4.83 -10.74 9.32
CA ALA A 68 5.28 -9.74 10.28
C ALA A 68 4.12 -8.83 10.72
N ALA A 69 3.32 -8.35 9.76
CA ALA A 69 2.15 -7.51 10.06
C ALA A 69 1.12 -8.26 10.92
N GLU A 70 0.87 -9.55 10.66
CA GLU A 70 -0.05 -10.37 11.47
C GLU A 70 0.32 -10.37 12.96
N VAL A 71 1.62 -10.48 13.27
CA VAL A 71 2.14 -10.41 14.65
C VAL A 71 2.00 -9.00 15.22
N LEU A 72 2.39 -7.98 14.46
CA LEU A 72 2.35 -6.58 14.88
C LEU A 72 0.93 -6.09 15.17
N GLU A 73 -0.05 -6.48 14.36
CA GLU A 73 -1.46 -6.13 14.56
C GLU A 73 -2.02 -6.75 15.85
N LYS A 74 -1.64 -8.00 16.17
CA LYS A 74 -1.98 -8.66 17.44
C LYS A 74 -1.38 -7.95 18.66
N GLU A 75 -0.28 -7.21 18.47
CA GLU A 75 0.36 -6.34 19.49
C GLU A 75 -0.23 -4.92 19.52
N GLY A 76 -1.23 -4.64 18.66
CA GLY A 76 -1.81 -3.31 18.49
C GLY A 76 -0.81 -2.32 17.91
N ILE A 77 0.11 -2.78 17.04
CA ILE A 77 0.93 -1.93 16.17
C ILE A 77 0.31 -2.03 14.78
N THR A 78 -0.43 -0.98 14.42
CA THR A 78 -1.20 -0.97 13.17
C THR A 78 -0.29 -0.83 11.96
N CYS A 79 -0.57 -1.60 10.91
CA CYS A 79 0.27 -1.73 9.73
C CYS A 79 -0.39 -1.21 8.44
N ASN A 80 0.45 -0.74 7.52
CA ASN A 80 0.11 -0.38 6.14
C ASN A 80 0.89 -1.30 5.18
N LEU A 81 0.22 -2.26 4.57
CA LEU A 81 0.88 -3.19 3.66
C LEU A 81 0.93 -2.55 2.27
N THR A 82 2.13 -2.39 1.72
CA THR A 82 2.39 -1.65 0.49
C THR A 82 3.04 -2.53 -0.59
N LEU A 83 3.28 -1.98 -1.78
CA LEU A 83 3.72 -2.76 -2.94
C LEU A 83 2.78 -3.93 -3.24
N ILE A 84 1.47 -3.67 -3.11
CA ILE A 84 0.42 -4.62 -3.46
C ILE A 84 0.06 -4.42 -4.93
N PHE A 85 0.25 -5.49 -5.70
CA PHE A 85 0.03 -5.55 -7.14
C PHE A 85 -0.95 -6.65 -7.53
N SER A 86 -1.04 -7.72 -6.72
CA SER A 86 -1.90 -8.89 -6.95
C SER A 86 -3.02 -9.00 -5.92
N ILE A 87 -4.13 -9.61 -6.34
CA ILE A 87 -5.23 -10.01 -5.45
C ILE A 87 -4.76 -11.00 -4.38
N ALA A 88 -3.76 -11.84 -4.66
CA ALA A 88 -3.23 -12.80 -3.69
C ALA A 88 -2.63 -12.09 -2.46
N GLN A 89 -1.89 -11.00 -2.67
CA GLN A 89 -1.38 -10.14 -1.60
C GLN A 89 -2.51 -9.53 -0.81
N ALA A 90 -3.53 -8.99 -1.48
CA ALA A 90 -4.65 -8.37 -0.80
C ALA A 90 -5.38 -9.39 0.10
N ILE A 91 -5.74 -10.56 -0.43
CA ILE A 91 -6.44 -11.59 0.37
C ILE A 91 -5.59 -12.00 1.59
N ALA A 92 -4.29 -12.27 1.39
CA ALA A 92 -3.39 -12.60 2.50
C ALA A 92 -3.31 -11.49 3.56
N CYS A 93 -3.27 -10.21 3.14
CA CYS A 93 -3.29 -9.07 4.07
C CYS A 93 -4.60 -8.99 4.88
N ALA A 94 -5.73 -9.27 4.22
CA ALA A 94 -7.04 -9.25 4.86
C ALA A 94 -7.18 -10.38 5.90
N GLU A 95 -6.74 -11.59 5.55
CA GLU A 95 -6.74 -12.75 6.47
C GLU A 95 -5.75 -12.57 7.64
N ALA A 96 -4.65 -11.86 7.42
CA ALA A 96 -3.71 -11.45 8.48
C ALA A 96 -4.25 -10.35 9.40
N GLY A 97 -5.43 -9.79 9.12
CA GLY A 97 -6.06 -8.76 9.95
C GLY A 97 -5.36 -7.40 9.88
N CYS A 98 -4.68 -7.09 8.77
CA CYS A 98 -3.99 -5.82 8.59
C CYS A 98 -4.96 -4.64 8.70
N THR A 99 -4.53 -3.53 9.29
CA THR A 99 -5.33 -2.31 9.42
C THR A 99 -5.60 -1.68 8.07
N LEU A 100 -4.57 -1.58 7.21
CA LEU A 100 -4.65 -0.89 5.93
C LEU A 100 -3.78 -1.56 4.86
N ILE A 101 -4.26 -1.56 3.62
CA ILE A 101 -3.47 -1.92 2.43
C ILE A 101 -3.35 -0.74 1.47
N SER A 102 -2.20 -0.63 0.81
CA SER A 102 -1.89 0.34 -0.24
C SER A 102 -1.67 -0.34 -1.60
N PRO A 103 -2.73 -0.79 -2.30
CA PRO A 103 -2.62 -1.32 -3.66
C PRO A 103 -2.24 -0.22 -4.65
N PHE A 104 -1.26 -0.51 -5.51
CA PHE A 104 -0.69 0.48 -6.42
C PHE A 104 -1.45 0.49 -7.74
N VAL A 105 -1.67 1.68 -8.27
CA VAL A 105 -2.40 1.88 -9.54
C VAL A 105 -1.42 2.17 -10.67
N GLY A 106 -0.73 3.31 -10.61
CA GLY A 106 0.10 3.79 -11.71
C GLY A 106 1.32 2.93 -12.02
N ARG A 107 1.91 2.23 -11.04
CA ARG A 107 3.00 1.28 -11.34
C ARG A 107 2.51 0.05 -12.12
N ILE A 108 1.24 -0.32 -11.98
CA ILE A 108 0.62 -1.37 -12.80
C ILE A 108 0.48 -0.85 -14.23
N MET A 109 -0.06 0.36 -14.40
CA MET A 109 -0.14 1.03 -15.70
C MET A 109 1.22 1.11 -16.41
N ASP A 110 2.28 1.50 -15.69
CA ASP A 110 3.64 1.57 -16.26
C ASP A 110 4.12 0.22 -16.82
N TRP A 111 3.78 -0.89 -16.17
CA TRP A 111 4.16 -2.23 -16.63
C TRP A 111 3.45 -2.56 -17.94
N TYR A 112 2.12 -2.44 -17.96
CA TYR A 112 1.29 -2.78 -19.11
C TYR A 112 1.52 -1.84 -20.31
N LYS A 113 1.79 -0.55 -20.08
CA LYS A 113 2.21 0.37 -21.15
C LYS A 113 3.44 -0.14 -21.88
N LYS A 114 4.45 -0.58 -21.12
CA LYS A 114 5.71 -1.09 -21.67
C LYS A 114 5.50 -2.43 -22.40
N ASP A 115 4.76 -3.34 -21.78
CA ASP A 115 4.49 -4.67 -22.30
C ASP A 115 3.69 -4.64 -23.61
N GLN A 116 2.64 -3.81 -23.66
CA GLN A 116 1.75 -3.70 -24.83
C GLN A 116 2.19 -2.65 -25.86
N GLY A 117 3.20 -1.84 -25.54
CA GLY A 117 3.68 -0.77 -26.42
C GLY A 117 2.69 0.37 -26.62
N VAL A 118 1.94 0.75 -25.57
CA VAL A 118 0.92 1.81 -25.60
C VAL A 118 1.28 3.00 -24.71
N ASP A 119 0.77 4.18 -25.05
CA ASP A 119 1.06 5.42 -24.33
C ASP A 119 0.19 5.64 -23.07
N GLY A 120 -0.88 4.87 -22.92
CA GLY A 120 -1.79 4.98 -21.79
C GLY A 120 -3.02 4.12 -21.98
N PHE A 121 -3.93 4.23 -21.02
CA PHE A 121 -5.21 3.55 -21.01
C PHE A 121 -6.30 4.58 -20.68
N GLU A 122 -7.49 4.37 -21.20
CA GLU A 122 -8.67 5.10 -20.71
C GLU A 122 -8.87 4.82 -19.23
N PRO A 123 -9.35 5.78 -18.40
CA PRO A 123 -9.38 5.62 -16.94
C PRO A 123 -10.06 4.33 -16.45
N LYS A 124 -11.16 3.92 -17.09
CA LYS A 124 -11.92 2.70 -16.77
C LYS A 124 -11.23 1.40 -17.23
N GLU A 125 -10.30 1.49 -18.18
CA GLU A 125 -9.55 0.37 -18.76
C GLU A 125 -8.14 0.28 -18.16
N ASP A 126 -7.76 1.24 -17.32
CA ASP A 126 -6.48 1.25 -16.64
C ASP A 126 -6.32 -0.02 -15.78
N PRO A 127 -5.26 -0.81 -16.01
CA PRO A 127 -5.10 -2.09 -15.32
C PRO A 127 -4.88 -1.94 -13.81
N GLY A 128 -4.36 -0.81 -13.36
CA GLY A 128 -4.25 -0.47 -11.94
C GLY A 128 -5.60 -0.14 -11.31
N VAL A 129 -6.46 0.61 -12.01
CA VAL A 129 -7.83 0.90 -11.57
C VAL A 129 -8.63 -0.40 -11.47
N ILE A 130 -8.51 -1.27 -12.47
CA ILE A 130 -9.15 -2.59 -12.48
C ILE A 130 -8.67 -3.43 -11.28
N SER A 131 -7.36 -3.43 -11.01
CA SER A 131 -6.77 -4.15 -9.88
C SER A 131 -7.34 -3.69 -8.54
N VAL A 132 -7.33 -2.38 -8.26
CA VAL A 132 -7.88 -1.82 -7.00
C VAL A 132 -9.39 -2.06 -6.90
N THR A 133 -10.13 -1.92 -7.99
CA THR A 133 -11.58 -2.21 -8.02
C THR A 133 -11.87 -3.66 -7.65
N LYS A 134 -11.10 -4.61 -8.20
CA LYS A 134 -11.23 -6.04 -7.86
C LYS A 134 -10.94 -6.29 -6.38
N ILE A 135 -9.88 -5.70 -5.84
CA ILE A 135 -9.51 -5.80 -4.41
C ILE A 135 -10.60 -5.22 -3.52
N TYR A 136 -11.07 -3.99 -3.80
CA TYR A 136 -12.13 -3.33 -3.05
C TYR A 136 -13.40 -4.20 -3.01
N ASN A 137 -13.84 -4.66 -4.18
CA ASN A 137 -15.04 -5.48 -4.28
C ASN A 137 -14.93 -6.79 -3.50
N TYR A 138 -13.78 -7.48 -3.57
CA TYR A 138 -13.53 -8.69 -2.78
C TYR A 138 -13.62 -8.39 -1.27
N TYR A 139 -12.99 -7.29 -0.83
CA TYR A 139 -12.98 -6.91 0.59
C TYR A 139 -14.38 -6.64 1.13
N LYS A 140 -15.18 -5.85 0.39
CA LYS A 140 -16.54 -5.52 0.80
C LYS A 140 -17.48 -6.72 0.70
N LYS A 141 -17.31 -7.59 -0.30
CA LYS A 141 -18.08 -8.83 -0.45
C LYS A 141 -17.96 -9.74 0.77
N TYR A 142 -16.75 -9.86 1.32
CA TYR A 142 -16.46 -10.76 2.43
C TYR A 142 -16.42 -10.07 3.81
N GLY A 143 -16.75 -8.78 3.88
CA GLY A 143 -16.83 -8.04 5.14
C GLY A 143 -15.47 -7.85 5.83
N PHE A 144 -14.38 -7.77 5.07
CA PHE A 144 -13.07 -7.48 5.64
C PHE A 144 -12.97 -6.02 6.11
N ASN A 145 -12.45 -5.83 7.32
CA ASN A 145 -12.31 -4.51 7.95
C ASN A 145 -11.04 -3.74 7.52
N THR A 146 -10.09 -4.41 6.88
CA THR A 146 -8.88 -3.80 6.34
C THR A 146 -9.23 -2.67 5.37
N ILE A 147 -8.66 -1.49 5.60
CA ILE A 147 -8.91 -0.30 4.80
C ILE A 147 -8.22 -0.44 3.44
N VAL A 148 -8.96 -0.24 2.35
CA VAL A 148 -8.39 -0.19 0.99
C VAL A 148 -7.99 1.24 0.65
N MET A 149 -6.68 1.51 0.54
CA MET A 149 -6.15 2.83 0.20
C MET A 149 -5.42 2.81 -1.15
N GLY A 150 -6.11 3.18 -2.24
CA GLY A 150 -5.47 3.27 -3.55
C GLY A 150 -4.27 4.23 -3.54
N ALA A 151 -3.16 3.82 -4.17
CA ALA A 151 -1.88 4.54 -4.12
C ALA A 151 -1.14 4.57 -5.47
N SER A 152 -0.11 5.41 -5.56
CA SER A 152 0.82 5.49 -6.69
C SER A 152 0.18 5.90 -8.04
N PHE A 153 -0.62 6.96 -8.05
CA PHE A 153 -1.28 7.47 -9.26
C PHE A 153 -0.32 8.13 -10.27
N ARG A 154 -0.74 8.21 -11.53
CA ARG A 154 -0.07 8.91 -12.64
C ARG A 154 -0.88 10.07 -13.18
N ASN A 155 -2.21 10.02 -13.08
CA ASN A 155 -3.11 11.06 -13.58
C ASN A 155 -4.39 11.13 -12.72
N ALA A 156 -5.15 12.21 -12.86
CA ALA A 156 -6.41 12.39 -12.13
C ALA A 156 -7.49 11.37 -12.52
N GLY A 157 -7.51 10.89 -13.77
CA GLY A 157 -8.47 9.90 -14.25
C GLY A 157 -8.45 8.59 -13.43
N GLN A 158 -7.26 8.10 -13.09
CA GLN A 158 -7.12 6.93 -12.21
C GLN A 158 -7.71 7.16 -10.80
N ILE A 159 -7.65 8.39 -10.31
CA ILE A 159 -8.15 8.75 -8.98
C ILE A 159 -9.67 8.85 -9.01
N THR A 160 -10.22 9.57 -9.99
CA THR A 160 -11.66 9.77 -10.13
C THR A 160 -12.39 8.46 -10.44
N GLU A 161 -11.76 7.54 -11.18
CA GLU A 161 -12.33 6.22 -11.44
C GLU A 161 -12.36 5.31 -10.18
N LEU A 162 -11.64 5.68 -9.12
CA LEU A 162 -11.67 5.00 -7.81
C LEU A 162 -12.45 5.80 -6.75
N ALA A 163 -13.22 6.82 -7.13
CA ALA A 163 -14.04 7.58 -6.20
C ALA A 163 -15.03 6.65 -5.47
N GLY A 164 -14.97 6.66 -4.13
CA GLY A 164 -15.72 5.73 -3.27
C GLY A 164 -14.86 4.62 -2.64
N CYS A 165 -13.58 4.50 -3.02
CA CYS A 165 -12.59 3.72 -2.26
C CYS A 165 -12.49 4.27 -0.82
N ASP A 166 -12.11 3.44 0.15
CA ASP A 166 -12.10 3.85 1.56
C ASP A 166 -11.17 5.03 1.79
N ARG A 167 -9.99 5.01 1.15
CA ARG A 167 -9.01 6.09 1.12
C ARG A 167 -8.28 6.12 -0.23
N LEU A 168 -7.70 7.25 -0.57
CA LEU A 168 -6.75 7.41 -1.68
C LEU A 168 -5.59 8.28 -1.19
N THR A 169 -4.35 7.82 -1.38
CA THR A 169 -3.15 8.64 -1.08
C THR A 169 -2.63 9.25 -2.37
N ILE A 170 -2.69 10.58 -2.44
CA ILE A 170 -2.52 11.35 -3.68
C ILE A 170 -1.35 12.32 -3.50
N SER A 171 -0.48 12.43 -4.51
CA SER A 171 0.65 13.35 -4.48
C SER A 171 0.18 14.82 -4.57
N PRO A 172 0.94 15.78 -4.02
CA PRO A 172 0.56 17.20 -4.11
C PRO A 172 0.27 17.71 -5.54
N PRO A 173 1.03 17.33 -6.59
CA PRO A 173 0.71 17.75 -7.96
C PRO A 173 -0.68 17.28 -8.42
N LEU A 174 -1.04 16.02 -8.18
CA LEU A 174 -2.35 15.47 -8.56
C LEU A 174 -3.47 16.03 -7.68
N LEU A 175 -3.21 16.34 -6.41
CA LEU A 175 -4.17 17.07 -5.56
C LEU A 175 -4.47 18.45 -6.14
N ASN A 176 -3.45 19.18 -6.60
CA ASN A 176 -3.65 20.50 -7.22
C ASN A 176 -4.44 20.40 -8.53
N GLU A 177 -4.20 19.38 -9.35
CA GLU A 177 -4.98 19.09 -10.55
C GLU A 177 -6.46 18.85 -10.21
N LEU A 178 -6.73 18.05 -9.18
CA LEU A 178 -8.11 17.77 -8.72
C LEU A 178 -8.79 19.02 -8.15
N ILE A 179 -8.07 19.87 -7.41
CA ILE A 179 -8.59 21.14 -6.89
C ILE A 179 -8.96 22.09 -8.02
N ALA A 180 -8.21 22.07 -9.13
CA ALA A 180 -8.44 22.92 -10.28
C ALA A 180 -9.57 22.43 -11.21
N SER A 181 -9.98 21.16 -11.09
CA SER A 181 -11.08 20.61 -11.89
C SER A 181 -12.44 21.08 -11.37
N ALA A 182 -13.31 21.47 -12.30
CA ALA A 182 -14.72 21.78 -12.04
C ALA A 182 -15.66 20.63 -12.48
N ASP A 183 -15.09 19.49 -12.89
CA ASP A 183 -15.86 18.36 -13.40
C ASP A 183 -16.66 17.72 -12.26
N LYS A 184 -17.85 17.24 -12.59
CA LYS A 184 -18.68 16.49 -11.64
C LYS A 184 -17.99 15.17 -11.31
N LEU A 185 -17.64 14.97 -10.04
CA LEU A 185 -17.12 13.69 -9.55
C LEU A 185 -18.26 12.71 -9.25
N GLU A 186 -18.28 11.59 -9.97
CA GLU A 186 -19.24 10.51 -9.74
C GLU A 186 -18.64 9.42 -8.88
N LYS A 187 -19.44 8.85 -7.97
CA LYS A 187 -19.03 7.70 -7.17
C LYS A 187 -18.97 6.46 -8.05
N LYS A 188 -17.84 5.74 -8.01
CA LYS A 188 -17.54 4.56 -8.84
C LYS A 188 -17.53 3.27 -8.03
N LEU A 189 -16.99 3.32 -6.81
CA LEU A 189 -16.90 2.18 -5.91
C LEU A 189 -17.96 2.29 -4.81
N ASP A 190 -18.76 1.24 -4.65
CA ASP A 190 -19.84 1.18 -3.65
C ASP A 190 -19.89 -0.17 -2.94
N ALA A 191 -19.79 -0.15 -1.61
CA ALA A 191 -19.77 -1.35 -0.78
C ALA A 191 -21.09 -2.16 -0.85
N SER A 192 -22.24 -1.50 -1.03
CA SER A 192 -23.53 -2.19 -1.14
C SER A 192 -23.64 -3.00 -2.43
N ASN A 193 -23.10 -2.46 -3.53
CA ASN A 193 -23.00 -3.18 -4.80
C ASN A 193 -21.99 -4.32 -4.70
N ALA A 194 -20.85 -4.10 -4.06
CA ALA A 194 -19.83 -5.14 -3.92
C ALA A 194 -20.34 -6.39 -3.16
N ALA A 195 -21.22 -6.21 -2.17
CA ALA A 195 -21.81 -7.31 -1.40
C ALA A 195 -22.66 -8.28 -2.25
N THR A 196 -23.22 -7.83 -3.37
CA THR A 196 -24.09 -8.64 -4.24
C THR A 196 -23.34 -9.36 -5.35
N LEU A 197 -22.06 -9.04 -5.58
CA LEU A 197 -21.26 -9.63 -6.65
C LEU A 197 -21.03 -11.13 -6.45
N ASP A 198 -20.98 -11.86 -7.55
CA ASP A 198 -20.59 -13.28 -7.58
C ASP A 198 -19.06 -13.38 -7.68
N ILE A 199 -18.40 -13.44 -6.53
CA ILE A 199 -16.94 -13.52 -6.41
C ILE A 199 -16.64 -14.75 -5.55
N ALA A 200 -15.95 -15.75 -6.10
CA ALA A 200 -15.55 -16.93 -5.33
C ALA A 200 -14.53 -16.58 -4.24
N LYS A 201 -14.67 -17.22 -3.07
CA LYS A 201 -13.70 -17.08 -1.98
C LYS A 201 -12.46 -17.89 -2.32
N VAL A 202 -11.29 -17.35 -2.01
CA VAL A 202 -10.01 -18.04 -2.16
C VAL A 202 -9.40 -18.16 -0.78
N ASP A 203 -9.08 -19.38 -0.35
CA ASP A 203 -8.33 -19.62 0.87
C ASP A 203 -6.84 -19.39 0.61
N MET A 204 -6.18 -18.54 1.40
CA MET A 204 -4.83 -18.06 1.09
C MET A 204 -3.78 -18.61 2.06
N ASP A 205 -3.31 -19.83 1.81
CA ASP A 205 -2.09 -20.35 2.43
C ASP A 205 -0.82 -19.96 1.65
N GLU A 206 0.35 -20.29 2.21
CA GLU A 206 1.63 -19.88 1.62
C GLU A 206 1.84 -20.41 0.20
N LYS A 207 1.48 -21.69 -0.04
CA LYS A 207 1.64 -22.31 -1.36
C LYS A 207 0.73 -21.64 -2.39
N THR A 208 -0.51 -21.33 -2.01
CA THR A 208 -1.49 -20.67 -2.88
C THR A 208 -1.05 -19.24 -3.17
N PHE A 209 -0.59 -18.52 -2.13
CA PHE A 209 -0.04 -17.18 -2.27
C PHE A 209 1.14 -17.16 -3.26
N ARG A 210 2.15 -18.00 -3.03
CA ARG A 210 3.36 -18.03 -3.88
C ARG A 210 3.02 -18.42 -5.31
N TRP A 211 2.11 -19.37 -5.51
CA TRP A 211 1.67 -19.78 -6.84
C TRP A 211 0.92 -18.65 -7.57
N MET A 212 -0.07 -18.04 -6.93
CA MET A 212 -0.85 -16.95 -7.53
C MET A 212 -0.01 -15.69 -7.78
N MET A 213 1.00 -15.43 -6.96
CA MET A 213 1.97 -14.38 -7.22
C MET A 213 2.80 -14.69 -8.47
N ASN A 214 3.30 -15.92 -8.60
CA ASN A 214 4.11 -16.35 -9.73
C ASN A 214 3.34 -16.34 -11.06
N GLU A 215 2.05 -16.67 -11.05
CA GLU A 215 1.17 -16.63 -12.23
C GLU A 215 0.84 -15.20 -12.70
N ASP A 216 1.20 -14.17 -11.93
CA ASP A 216 1.06 -12.76 -12.30
C ASP A 216 2.46 -12.15 -12.56
N PRO A 217 2.94 -12.12 -13.82
CA PRO A 217 4.25 -11.57 -14.15
C PRO A 217 4.42 -10.12 -13.71
N MET A 218 3.37 -9.31 -13.89
CA MET A 218 3.37 -7.90 -13.49
C MET A 218 3.57 -7.76 -11.99
N ALA A 219 2.80 -8.50 -11.18
CA ALA A 219 2.92 -8.42 -9.73
C ALA A 219 4.26 -8.94 -9.22
N THR A 220 4.75 -10.06 -9.78
CA THR A 220 6.06 -10.63 -9.45
C THR A 220 7.19 -9.63 -9.72
N GLU A 221 7.22 -9.05 -10.92
CA GLU A 221 8.27 -8.11 -11.31
C GLU A 221 8.18 -6.80 -10.52
N LYS A 222 6.98 -6.23 -10.37
CA LYS A 222 6.79 -4.93 -9.70
C LYS A 222 6.99 -5.00 -8.20
N LEU A 223 6.67 -6.11 -7.54
CA LEU A 223 7.01 -6.31 -6.14
C LEU A 223 8.53 -6.32 -5.94
N ALA A 224 9.24 -7.16 -6.69
CA ALA A 224 10.68 -7.27 -6.59
C ALA A 224 11.39 -5.96 -6.95
N ASP A 225 10.95 -5.29 -8.01
CA ASP A 225 11.49 -3.99 -8.43
C ASP A 225 11.22 -2.88 -7.41
N GLY A 226 10.02 -2.86 -6.83
CA GLY A 226 9.66 -1.92 -5.77
C GLY A 226 10.60 -2.03 -4.57
N ILE A 227 10.84 -3.25 -4.10
CA ILE A 227 11.74 -3.52 -2.97
C ILE A 227 13.17 -3.08 -3.29
N ARG A 228 13.71 -3.43 -4.46
CA ARG A 228 15.06 -3.01 -4.88
C ARG A 228 15.21 -1.49 -4.92
N ASN A 229 14.23 -0.79 -5.46
CA ASN A 229 14.26 0.67 -5.57
C ASN A 229 14.22 1.34 -4.19
N PHE A 230 13.35 0.86 -3.28
CA PHE A 230 13.32 1.39 -1.91
C PHE A 230 14.61 1.09 -1.13
N ALA A 231 15.19 -0.10 -1.28
CA ALA A 231 16.48 -0.43 -0.68
C ALA A 231 17.60 0.49 -1.22
N ALA A 232 17.61 0.76 -2.53
CA ALA A 232 18.57 1.67 -3.14
C ALA A 232 18.43 3.11 -2.60
N ASP A 233 17.20 3.58 -2.37
CA ASP A 233 16.97 4.90 -1.79
C ASP A 233 17.37 4.99 -0.31
N VAL A 234 17.20 3.91 0.46
CA VAL A 234 17.73 3.83 1.84
C VAL A 234 19.25 3.97 1.82
N VAL A 235 19.96 3.27 0.93
CA VAL A 235 21.43 3.38 0.81
C VAL A 235 21.84 4.82 0.44
N LYS A 236 21.15 5.47 -0.49
CA LYS A 236 21.42 6.89 -0.81
C LYS A 236 21.21 7.80 0.41
N LEU A 237 20.15 7.55 1.18
CA LEU A 237 19.87 8.32 2.39
C LEU A 237 20.96 8.13 3.45
N GLU A 238 21.42 6.88 3.65
CA GLU A 238 22.53 6.57 4.56
C GLU A 238 23.80 7.35 4.16
N GLU A 239 24.12 7.43 2.87
CA GLU A 239 25.27 8.21 2.38
C GLU A 239 25.11 9.72 2.60
N ILE A 240 23.89 10.27 2.46
CA ILE A 240 23.61 11.67 2.78
C ILE A 240 23.79 11.93 4.28
N VAL A 241 23.29 11.04 5.13
CA VAL A 241 23.38 11.17 6.59
C VAL A 241 24.84 11.05 7.05
N LYS A 242 25.59 10.06 6.56
CA LYS A 242 27.02 9.87 6.89
C LYS A 242 27.85 11.12 6.59
N LYS A 243 27.60 11.80 5.46
CA LYS A 243 28.31 13.05 5.10
C LYS A 243 28.02 14.23 6.02
N LYS A 244 27.00 14.13 6.88
CA LYS A 244 26.57 15.17 7.81
C LYS A 244 26.83 14.80 9.29
N MET A 245 27.39 13.61 9.54
CA MET A 245 27.88 13.16 10.84
C MET A 245 29.37 13.41 10.96
#